data_AF-Q55917-F1
#
_entry.id   AF-Q55917-F1
#
_cell.length_a   1.000
_cell.length_b   1.000
_cell.length_c   1.000
_cell.angle_alpha   90.00
_cell.angle_beta   90.00
_cell.angle_gamma   90.00
#
_symmetry.space_group_name_H-M   'P 1'
#
loop_
_entity.id
_entity.type
_entity.pdbx_description
1 polymer ?
#
loop_
_entity_poly.entity_id
_entity_poly.type
_entity_poly.pdbx_seq_one_letter_code
_entity_poly.pdbx_strand_id
1 'polypeptide(L)'
;MEKDHCSLDYYRQRLGQLSPVSAKRKQILRQIFSEVVRIAGDDVNLQLQLLIEQAKKLSGDGLDPIQKTLCEREILAQAMGILEASEKLWRNYEEQYQDAYAEAWLKTLEYFYRRYRDYNAQQAQVATWLNFRLKNEFKTQREKQYQQRQQVQSSTSEDDREDLLAMITSPSYGQDADIMRRGIEDWLQLEEELVGVTVKNQPTITAQLLLQKRFIEEVEWNQLAKEYGVAIATLSSFYERQCRGRLIAFMESNYDFIQPDTPINPCEHLRGLLGKKELRQNQFEQQLQEWIETESTLRELRLAQKPGITGQRLLQELLLTIRKPRQGLTQVAQSLGVEPGELERFYEFQLLPHILQFVHKNLSQSR
;
A
#
# COMPACT_ATOMS: atom_id res chain seq x y z
N MET A 1 33.31 23.29 9.05
CA MET A 1 33.03 22.38 7.91
C MET A 1 31.61 21.89 8.08
N GLU A 2 30.67 22.75 7.70
CA GLU A 2 29.24 22.45 7.71
C GLU A 2 28.93 21.54 6.52
N LYS A 3 28.22 20.44 6.79
CA LYS A 3 27.61 19.62 5.75
C LYS A 3 26.20 20.14 5.55
N ASP A 4 25.97 20.78 4.41
CA ASP A 4 24.66 21.24 3.96
C ASP A 4 23.66 20.08 3.91
N HIS A 5 22.73 20.06 4.86
CA HIS A 5 21.50 19.29 4.74
C HIS A 5 20.51 20.08 3.88
N CYS A 6 20.41 19.65 2.62
CA CYS A 6 19.44 20.15 1.65
C CYS A 6 18.02 19.79 2.13
N SER A 7 17.34 20.75 2.79
CA SER A 7 15.99 20.60 3.33
C SER A 7 14.95 20.34 2.23
N LEU A 8 13.93 19.52 2.49
CA LEU A 8 12.77 19.30 1.63
C LEU A 8 12.06 20.61 1.24
N ASP A 9 12.13 21.63 2.09
CA ASP A 9 11.57 22.95 1.85
C ASP A 9 12.32 23.73 0.77
N TYR A 10 13.63 23.50 0.62
CA TYR A 10 14.43 24.03 -0.48
C TYR A 10 13.93 23.50 -1.83
N TYR A 11 13.60 22.21 -1.91
CA TYR A 11 13.05 21.61 -3.13
C TYR A 11 11.61 22.08 -3.40
N ARG A 12 10.78 22.26 -2.37
CA ARG A 12 9.40 22.79 -2.51
C ARG A 12 9.37 24.24 -3.02
N GLN A 13 10.21 25.13 -2.49
CA GLN A 13 10.33 26.49 -3.01
C GLN A 13 10.83 26.53 -4.45
N ARG A 14 11.75 25.63 -4.82
CA ARG A 14 12.30 25.54 -6.16
C ARG A 14 11.30 24.95 -7.17
N LEU A 15 10.44 24.02 -6.74
CA LEU A 15 9.35 23.46 -7.56
C LEU A 15 8.34 24.52 -7.99
N GLY A 16 7.98 25.47 -7.11
CA GLY A 16 7.11 26.60 -7.45
C GLY A 16 7.71 27.58 -8.47
N GLN A 17 9.03 27.55 -8.67
CA GLN A 17 9.78 28.44 -9.58
C GLN A 17 10.22 27.77 -10.89
N LEU A 18 10.11 26.43 -10.99
CA LEU A 18 10.51 25.70 -12.19
C LEU A 18 9.40 25.79 -13.24
N SER A 19 9.70 26.43 -14.38
CA SER A 19 8.85 26.35 -15.57
C SER A 19 8.56 24.89 -15.91
N PRO A 20 7.30 24.52 -16.22
CA PRO A 20 6.91 23.13 -16.49
C PRO A 20 7.71 22.48 -17.62
N VAL A 21 8.41 23.25 -18.46
CA VAL A 21 9.34 22.68 -19.43
C VAL A 21 10.60 23.53 -19.63
N SER A 22 11.70 23.16 -18.97
CA SER A 22 13.01 23.76 -19.27
C SER A 22 13.44 23.40 -20.70
N ALA A 23 13.98 24.36 -21.44
CA ALA A 23 14.45 24.14 -22.83
C ALA A 23 15.51 23.02 -22.89
N LYS A 24 16.34 22.92 -21.85
CA LYS A 24 17.36 21.87 -21.68
C LYS A 24 16.73 20.48 -21.50
N ARG A 25 15.66 20.33 -20.71
CA ARG A 25 14.88 19.07 -20.59
C ARG A 25 14.29 18.65 -21.93
N LYS A 26 13.64 19.58 -22.65
CA LYS A 26 13.10 19.35 -23.99
C LYS A 26 14.16 18.86 -24.97
N GLN A 27 15.35 19.46 -24.95
CA GLN A 27 16.45 19.07 -25.82
C GLN A 27 16.95 17.66 -25.50
N ILE A 28 17.14 17.33 -24.22
CA ILE A 28 17.62 16.02 -23.77
C ILE A 28 16.62 14.92 -24.16
N LEU A 29 15.33 15.12 -23.92
CA LEU A 29 14.30 14.14 -24.26
C LEU A 29 14.19 13.93 -25.77
N ARG A 30 14.25 15.01 -26.56
CA ARG A 30 14.28 14.91 -28.02
C ARG A 30 15.48 14.11 -28.51
N GLN A 31 16.66 14.34 -27.94
CA GLN A 31 17.87 13.59 -28.27
C GLN A 31 17.69 12.10 -27.93
N ILE A 32 17.29 11.78 -26.70
CA ILE A 32 17.04 10.41 -26.24
C ILE A 32 16.03 9.70 -27.15
N PHE A 33 14.87 10.30 -27.40
CA PHE A 33 13.84 9.68 -28.23
C PHE A 33 14.27 9.53 -29.69
N SER A 34 14.97 10.52 -30.25
CA SER A 34 15.52 10.40 -31.61
C SER A 34 16.57 9.29 -31.73
N GLU A 35 17.39 9.11 -30.69
CA GLU A 35 18.41 8.07 -30.65
C GLU A 35 17.78 6.68 -30.51
N VAL A 36 16.78 6.54 -29.63
CA VAL A 36 16.01 5.30 -29.46
C VAL A 36 15.37 4.88 -30.78
N VAL A 37 14.66 5.79 -31.47
CA VAL A 37 14.03 5.50 -32.77
C VAL A 37 15.08 5.13 -33.81
N ARG A 38 16.22 5.83 -33.86
CA ARG A 38 17.30 5.55 -34.80
C ARG A 38 17.93 4.17 -34.60
N ILE A 39 18.12 3.74 -33.35
CA ILE A 39 18.78 2.47 -33.02
C ILE A 39 17.80 1.30 -33.11
N ALA A 40 16.59 1.45 -32.56
CA ALA A 40 15.65 0.34 -32.46
C ALA A 40 14.77 0.17 -33.71
N GLY A 41 14.64 1.20 -34.56
CA GLY A 41 13.69 1.17 -35.68
C GLY A 41 12.28 0.87 -35.17
N ASP A 42 11.62 -0.12 -35.76
CA ASP A 42 10.27 -0.58 -35.38
C ASP A 42 10.24 -1.70 -34.32
N ASP A 43 11.40 -2.14 -33.81
CA ASP A 43 11.43 -3.17 -32.77
C ASP A 43 11.02 -2.58 -31.42
N VAL A 44 9.74 -2.76 -31.08
CA VAL A 44 9.14 -2.36 -29.82
C VAL A 44 9.93 -2.83 -28.60
N ASN A 45 10.42 -4.07 -28.56
CA ASN A 45 11.12 -4.56 -27.36
C ASN A 45 12.47 -3.89 -27.20
N LEU A 46 13.17 -3.65 -28.32
CA LEU A 46 14.43 -2.92 -28.32
C LEU A 46 14.21 -1.45 -27.95
N GLN A 47 13.15 -0.82 -28.44
CA GLN A 47 12.76 0.54 -28.03
C GLN A 47 12.54 0.63 -26.52
N LEU A 48 11.75 -0.29 -25.96
CA LEU A 48 11.46 -0.34 -24.52
C LEU A 48 12.74 -0.55 -23.69
N GLN A 49 13.58 -1.48 -24.10
CA GLN A 49 14.85 -1.75 -23.42
C GLN A 49 15.76 -0.51 -23.43
N LEU A 50 15.91 0.15 -24.59
CA LEU A 50 16.74 1.35 -24.70
C LEU A 50 16.19 2.48 -23.83
N LEU A 51 14.87 2.68 -23.78
CA LEU A 51 14.27 3.71 -22.91
C LEU A 51 14.55 3.44 -21.43
N ILE A 52 14.42 2.20 -20.98
CA ILE A 52 14.73 1.82 -19.58
C ILE A 52 16.22 2.04 -19.30
N GLU A 53 17.11 1.65 -20.22
CA GLU A 53 18.54 1.87 -20.06
C GLU A 53 18.91 3.36 -20.06
N GLN A 54 18.25 4.19 -20.89
CA GLN A 54 18.42 5.64 -20.86
C GLN A 54 17.88 6.27 -19.56
N ALA A 55 16.77 5.75 -19.03
CA ALA A 55 16.24 6.15 -17.72
C ALA A 55 17.20 5.77 -16.58
N LYS A 56 17.92 4.64 -16.67
CA LYS A 56 18.96 4.25 -15.71
C LYS A 56 20.23 5.09 -15.85
N LYS A 57 20.63 5.34 -17.11
CA LYS A 57 21.85 6.06 -17.50
C LYS A 57 21.67 7.57 -17.54
N LEU A 58 20.58 8.11 -16.99
CA LEU A 58 20.40 9.54 -16.74
C LEU A 58 21.43 10.02 -15.69
N SER A 59 22.67 10.04 -16.14
CA SER A 59 23.93 10.33 -15.46
C SER A 59 24.66 11.28 -16.42
N GLY A 60 24.14 12.51 -16.53
CA GLY A 60 24.73 13.57 -17.35
C GLY A 60 24.76 14.88 -16.56
N ASP A 61 25.96 15.45 -16.48
CA ASP A 61 26.30 16.60 -15.66
C ASP A 61 25.44 17.84 -15.95
N GLY A 62 24.96 18.47 -14.87
CA GLY A 62 24.34 19.80 -14.92
C GLY A 62 22.82 19.85 -15.08
N LEU A 63 22.09 18.75 -14.87
CA LEU A 63 20.66 18.80 -14.54
C LEU A 63 20.47 18.77 -13.02
N ASP A 64 19.58 19.62 -12.53
CA ASP A 64 19.14 19.62 -11.14
C ASP A 64 18.42 18.28 -10.80
N PRO A 65 18.55 17.72 -9.57
CA PRO A 65 17.90 16.47 -9.19
C PRO A 65 16.40 16.41 -9.54
N ILE A 66 15.65 17.50 -9.37
CA ILE A 66 14.23 17.57 -9.74
C ILE A 66 14.04 17.33 -11.25
N GLN A 67 14.84 17.99 -12.08
CA GLN A 67 14.75 17.86 -13.54
C GLN A 67 15.13 16.44 -14.00
N LYS A 68 16.05 15.76 -13.28
CA LYS A 68 16.37 14.36 -13.55
C LYS A 68 15.17 13.46 -13.29
N THR A 69 14.53 13.57 -12.12
CA THR A 69 13.33 12.81 -11.79
C THR A 69 12.21 13.04 -12.81
N LEU A 70 12.03 14.28 -13.26
CA LEU A 70 11.03 14.62 -14.28
C LEU A 70 11.36 14.04 -15.66
N CYS A 71 12.63 14.01 -16.07
CA CYS A 71 13.06 13.33 -17.30
C CYS A 71 12.88 11.82 -17.20
N GLU A 72 13.27 11.20 -16.07
CA GLU A 72 13.10 9.77 -15.82
C GLU A 72 11.62 9.38 -15.97
N ARG A 73 10.72 10.13 -15.33
CA ARG A 73 9.27 9.89 -15.42
C ARG A 73 8.74 9.98 -16.84
N GLU A 74 9.18 10.97 -17.63
CA GLU A 74 8.72 11.10 -19.03
C GLU A 74 9.26 10.00 -19.94
N ILE A 75 10.50 9.56 -19.74
CA ILE A 75 11.07 8.44 -20.51
C ILE A 75 10.31 7.14 -20.20
N LEU A 76 10.02 6.90 -18.92
CA LEU A 76 9.25 5.74 -18.49
C LEU A 76 7.79 5.81 -18.98
N ALA A 77 7.17 6.99 -18.95
CA ALA A 77 5.83 7.19 -19.51
C ALA A 77 5.80 6.92 -21.03
N GLN A 78 6.83 7.36 -21.76
CA GLN A 78 6.97 7.05 -23.18
C GLN A 78 7.14 5.54 -23.43
N ALA A 79 7.90 4.85 -22.59
CA ALA A 79 8.02 3.38 -22.67
C ALA A 79 6.66 2.72 -22.45
N MET A 80 5.88 3.17 -21.47
CA MET A 80 4.53 2.65 -21.25
C MET A 80 3.60 2.90 -22.43
N GLY A 81 3.60 4.10 -23.02
CA GLY A 81 2.80 4.41 -24.20
C GLY A 81 3.14 3.54 -25.41
N ILE A 82 4.43 3.25 -25.63
CA ILE A 82 4.87 2.33 -26.68
C ILE A 82 4.37 0.90 -26.40
N LEU A 83 4.44 0.45 -25.14
CA LEU A 83 3.98 -0.87 -24.75
C LEU A 83 2.47 -1.03 -24.95
N GLU A 84 1.67 -0.04 -24.53
CA GLU A 84 0.21 -0.01 -24.72
C GLU A 84 -0.18 -0.04 -26.20
N ALA A 85 0.46 0.80 -27.01
CA ALA A 85 0.23 0.86 -28.45
C ALA A 85 0.64 -0.41 -29.19
N SER A 86 1.62 -1.15 -28.66
CA SER A 86 2.12 -2.38 -29.29
C SER A 86 1.19 -3.59 -29.16
N GLU A 87 0.15 -3.49 -28.32
CA GLU A 87 -0.75 -4.60 -27.98
C GLU A 87 -0.06 -5.88 -27.44
N LYS A 88 1.24 -5.80 -27.11
CA LYS A 88 2.01 -6.92 -26.56
C LYS A 88 1.70 -7.19 -25.09
N LEU A 89 0.98 -6.28 -24.44
CA LEU A 89 0.53 -6.45 -23.07
C LEU A 89 -0.65 -7.43 -23.03
N TRP A 90 -0.59 -8.36 -22.08
CA TRP A 90 -1.67 -9.31 -21.83
C TRP A 90 -2.94 -8.56 -21.42
N ARG A 91 -4.05 -8.83 -22.12
CA ARG A 91 -5.38 -8.30 -21.82
C ARG A 91 -6.27 -9.40 -21.23
N ASN A 92 -7.09 -9.03 -20.26
CA ASN A 92 -8.18 -9.89 -19.80
C ASN A 92 -9.38 -9.75 -20.76
N TYR A 93 -9.99 -10.88 -21.14
CA TYR A 93 -11.20 -10.93 -21.98
C TYR A 93 -12.46 -11.29 -21.18
N GLU A 94 -12.32 -11.58 -19.88
CA GLU A 94 -13.45 -11.90 -19.01
C GLU A 94 -14.05 -10.61 -18.42
N GLU A 95 -15.24 -10.21 -18.89
CA GLU A 95 -15.93 -8.99 -18.45
C GLU A 95 -16.12 -8.91 -16.93
N GLN A 96 -16.40 -10.05 -16.30
CA GLN A 96 -16.66 -10.17 -14.85
C GLN A 96 -15.46 -9.80 -13.95
N TYR A 97 -14.26 -9.66 -14.52
CA TYR A 97 -13.02 -9.32 -13.81
C TYR A 97 -12.34 -8.07 -14.38
N GLN A 98 -13.10 -7.17 -15.04
CA GLN A 98 -12.54 -5.91 -15.55
C GLN A 98 -11.93 -5.05 -14.43
N ASP A 99 -12.60 -4.96 -13.27
CA ASP A 99 -12.09 -4.20 -12.12
C ASP A 99 -10.77 -4.80 -11.58
N ALA A 100 -10.70 -6.13 -11.46
CA ALA A 100 -9.49 -6.82 -11.03
C ALA A 100 -8.32 -6.61 -12.02
N TYR A 101 -8.63 -6.54 -13.31
CA TYR A 101 -7.64 -6.25 -14.35
C TYR A 101 -7.15 -4.80 -14.29
N ALA A 102 -8.05 -3.82 -14.12
CA ALA A 102 -7.70 -2.42 -13.97
C ALA A 102 -6.80 -2.20 -12.75
N GLU A 103 -7.13 -2.82 -11.61
CA GLU A 103 -6.32 -2.72 -10.40
C GLU A 103 -4.96 -3.40 -10.54
N ALA A 104 -4.91 -4.59 -11.16
CA ALA A 104 -3.65 -5.27 -11.47
C ALA A 104 -2.77 -4.46 -12.42
N TRP A 105 -3.38 -3.72 -13.35
CA TRP A 105 -2.67 -2.82 -14.24
C TRP A 105 -2.01 -1.67 -13.48
N LEU A 106 -2.76 -0.97 -12.63
CA LEU A 106 -2.23 0.12 -11.79
C LEU A 106 -1.06 -0.35 -10.91
N LYS A 107 -1.18 -1.53 -10.28
CA LYS A 107 -0.08 -2.11 -9.48
C LYS A 107 1.13 -2.49 -10.31
N THR A 108 0.92 -2.91 -11.55
CA THR A 108 2.00 -3.20 -12.50
C THR A 108 2.71 -1.92 -12.93
N LEU A 109 1.98 -0.83 -13.17
CA LEU A 109 2.54 0.49 -13.45
C LEU A 109 3.38 1.01 -12.28
N GLU A 110 2.82 0.96 -11.07
CA GLU A 110 3.55 1.38 -9.86
C GLU A 110 4.84 0.58 -9.69
N TYR A 111 4.76 -0.75 -9.84
CA TYR A 111 5.92 -1.62 -9.80
C TYR A 111 6.96 -1.20 -10.84
N PHE A 112 6.55 -0.93 -12.08
CA PHE A 112 7.45 -0.48 -13.13
C PHE A 112 8.18 0.81 -12.75
N TYR A 113 7.47 1.85 -12.31
CA TYR A 113 8.10 3.12 -11.92
C TYR A 113 9.04 2.99 -10.71
N ARG A 114 8.74 2.10 -9.76
CA ARG A 114 9.60 1.88 -8.59
C ARG A 114 10.80 0.97 -8.88
N ARG A 115 10.66 0.02 -9.81
CA ARG A 115 11.58 -1.11 -9.99
C ARG A 115 12.19 -1.21 -11.39
N TYR A 116 12.00 -0.23 -12.27
CA TYR A 116 12.62 -0.24 -13.61
C TYR A 116 14.15 -0.38 -13.58
N ARG A 117 14.80 0.08 -12.49
CA ARG A 117 16.25 -0.08 -12.29
C ARG A 117 16.66 -1.54 -12.10
N ASP A 118 15.77 -2.39 -11.58
CA ASP A 118 16.00 -3.80 -11.33
C ASP A 118 15.82 -4.66 -12.61
N TYR A 119 15.32 -4.08 -13.71
CA TYR A 119 15.10 -4.78 -14.97
C TYR A 119 16.43 -5.29 -15.56
N ASN A 120 16.46 -6.58 -15.94
CA ASN A 120 17.59 -7.21 -16.63
C ASN A 120 17.17 -7.77 -17.99
N ALA A 121 17.71 -7.19 -19.06
CA ALA A 121 17.42 -7.60 -20.44
C ALA A 121 17.90 -9.01 -20.80
N GLN A 122 18.86 -9.58 -20.05
CA GLN A 122 19.32 -10.96 -20.26
C GLN A 122 18.31 -12.00 -19.74
N GLN A 123 17.42 -11.61 -18.82
CA GLN A 123 16.45 -12.53 -18.21
C GLN A 123 15.14 -12.58 -18.99
N ALA A 124 14.64 -11.44 -19.45
CA ALA A 124 13.40 -11.35 -20.21
C ALA A 124 13.29 -10.05 -21.02
N GLN A 125 12.52 -10.11 -22.10
CA GLN A 125 12.05 -8.91 -22.80
C GLN A 125 11.13 -8.09 -21.87
N VAL A 126 11.11 -6.76 -22.05
CA VAL A 126 10.32 -5.83 -21.21
C VAL A 126 8.85 -6.22 -21.18
N ALA A 127 8.25 -6.52 -22.34
CA ALA A 127 6.85 -6.93 -22.43
C ALA A 127 6.59 -8.23 -21.65
N THR A 128 7.50 -9.21 -21.73
CA THR A 128 7.38 -10.48 -21.00
C THR A 128 7.49 -10.28 -19.48
N TRP A 129 8.42 -9.43 -19.05
CA TRP A 129 8.61 -9.10 -17.64
C TRP A 129 7.37 -8.44 -17.04
N LEU A 130 6.80 -7.45 -17.74
CA LEU A 130 5.58 -6.77 -17.30
C LEU A 130 4.34 -7.65 -17.40
N ASN A 131 4.23 -8.51 -18.42
CA ASN A 131 3.13 -9.47 -18.52
C ASN A 131 3.15 -10.51 -17.41
N PHE A 132 4.33 -10.96 -16.98
CA PHE A 132 4.46 -11.86 -15.85
C PHE A 132 3.96 -11.18 -14.57
N ARG A 133 4.34 -9.92 -14.35
CA ARG A 133 3.86 -9.13 -13.20
C ARG A 133 2.34 -8.93 -13.25
N LEU A 134 1.83 -8.48 -14.39
CA LEU A 134 0.41 -8.20 -14.59
C LEU A 134 -0.46 -9.43 -14.36
N LYS A 135 -0.06 -10.59 -14.87
CA LYS A 135 -0.81 -11.84 -14.66
C LYS A 135 -0.82 -12.28 -13.20
N ASN A 136 0.29 -12.11 -12.49
CA ASN A 136 0.36 -12.43 -11.07
C ASN A 136 -0.51 -11.48 -10.24
N GLU A 137 -0.43 -10.18 -10.50
CA GLU A 137 -1.30 -9.20 -9.83
C GLU A 137 -2.77 -9.46 -10.15
N PHE A 138 -3.11 -9.73 -11.41
CA PHE A 138 -4.48 -10.08 -11.79
C PHE A 138 -4.98 -11.33 -11.07
N LYS A 139 -4.15 -12.37 -10.94
CA LYS A 139 -4.51 -13.56 -10.17
C LYS A 139 -4.81 -13.20 -8.71
N THR A 140 -3.96 -12.40 -8.08
CA THR A 140 -4.18 -11.91 -6.71
C THR A 140 -5.49 -11.13 -6.60
N GLN A 141 -5.77 -10.21 -7.52
CA GLN A 141 -7.00 -9.43 -7.50
C GLN A 141 -8.25 -10.25 -7.74
N ARG A 142 -8.17 -11.22 -8.66
CA ARG A 142 -9.26 -12.15 -8.89
C ARG A 142 -9.56 -13.00 -7.65
N GLU A 143 -8.52 -13.46 -6.96
CA GLU A 143 -8.66 -14.20 -5.70
C GLU A 143 -9.27 -13.33 -4.60
N LYS A 144 -8.86 -12.06 -4.47
CA LYS A 144 -9.48 -11.10 -3.54
C LYS A 144 -10.95 -10.88 -3.84
N GLN A 145 -11.29 -10.60 -5.10
CA GLN A 145 -12.69 -10.41 -5.50
C GLN A 145 -13.54 -11.66 -5.27
N TYR A 146 -12.99 -12.83 -5.54
CA TYR A 146 -13.67 -14.10 -5.28
C TYR A 146 -13.91 -14.31 -3.78
N GLN A 147 -12.91 -14.07 -2.93
CA GLN A 147 -13.03 -14.17 -1.48
C GLN A 147 -14.03 -13.17 -0.91
N GLN A 148 -14.03 -11.93 -1.40
CA GLN A 148 -15.03 -10.92 -1.01
C GLN A 148 -16.45 -11.35 -1.38
N ARG A 149 -16.65 -11.90 -2.59
CA ARG A 149 -17.96 -12.43 -3.02
C ARG A 149 -18.39 -13.62 -2.16
N GLN A 150 -17.46 -14.50 -1.78
CA GLN A 150 -17.77 -15.62 -0.88
C GLN A 150 -18.11 -15.16 0.54
N GLN A 151 -17.39 -14.18 1.09
CA GLN A 151 -17.68 -13.63 2.42
C GLN A 151 -19.04 -12.94 2.47
N VAL A 152 -19.46 -12.28 1.39
CA VAL A 152 -20.80 -11.68 1.26
C VAL A 152 -21.89 -12.76 1.16
N GLN A 153 -21.60 -13.95 0.61
CA GLN A 153 -22.56 -15.06 0.54
C GLN A 153 -22.61 -15.91 1.82
N SER A 154 -21.53 -15.99 2.60
CA SER A 154 -21.49 -16.77 3.85
C SER A 154 -21.97 -16.00 5.08
N SER A 155 -22.07 -14.67 5.03
CA SER A 155 -22.50 -13.82 6.15
C SER A 155 -24.02 -13.63 6.20
N THR A 156 -24.75 -14.74 6.30
CA THR A 156 -26.17 -14.75 6.75
C THR A 156 -26.27 -15.13 8.24
N SER A 157 -25.32 -14.66 9.05
CA SER A 157 -25.34 -14.76 10.50
C SER A 157 -25.06 -13.39 11.10
N GLU A 158 -26.01 -12.90 11.89
CA GLU A 158 -26.23 -11.48 12.21
C GLU A 158 -25.30 -10.87 13.28
N ASP A 159 -24.26 -11.55 13.78
CA ASP A 159 -23.62 -11.12 15.04
C ASP A 159 -22.13 -10.68 14.98
N ASP A 160 -21.41 -10.93 13.88
CA ASP A 160 -19.96 -10.62 13.79
C ASP A 160 -19.63 -9.57 12.73
N ARG A 161 -20.28 -8.39 12.80
CA ARG A 161 -19.78 -7.22 12.08
C ARG A 161 -18.68 -6.56 12.92
N GLU A 162 -17.45 -7.01 12.68
CA GLU A 162 -16.19 -6.42 13.16
C GLU A 162 -16.28 -4.89 13.27
N ASP A 163 -15.82 -4.36 14.40
CA ASP A 163 -15.86 -2.94 14.70
C ASP A 163 -14.97 -2.14 13.73
N LEU A 164 -15.63 -1.51 12.76
CA LEU A 164 -15.03 -0.80 11.62
C LEU A 164 -14.20 0.44 11.99
N LEU A 165 -14.18 0.85 13.26
CA LEU A 165 -13.21 1.84 13.75
C LEU A 165 -11.78 1.31 13.68
N ALA A 166 -11.59 0.00 13.83
CA ALA A 166 -10.29 -0.61 13.71
C ALA A 166 -9.70 -0.36 12.31
N MET A 167 -10.46 -0.49 11.22
CA MET A 167 -9.95 -0.27 9.86
C MET A 167 -9.60 1.20 9.56
N ILE A 168 -10.01 2.13 10.42
CA ILE A 168 -9.83 3.58 10.25
C ILE A 168 -8.99 4.16 11.39
N THR A 169 -8.16 3.36 12.08
CA THR A 169 -7.28 3.93 13.11
C THR A 169 -6.37 4.99 12.50
N SER A 170 -6.58 6.21 13.00
CA SER A 170 -5.92 7.48 12.79
C SER A 170 -4.47 7.37 12.26
N PRO A 171 -4.07 8.23 11.30
CA PRO A 171 -2.68 8.27 10.87
C PRO A 171 -1.81 8.49 12.12
N SER A 172 -0.83 7.61 12.28
CA SER A 172 0.27 7.71 13.25
C SER A 172 0.60 9.16 13.63
N TYR A 173 0.68 9.46 14.94
CA TYR A 173 1.02 10.76 15.51
C TYR A 173 2.11 11.47 14.70
N GLY A 174 1.70 12.48 13.93
CA GLY A 174 2.53 13.16 12.95
C GLY A 174 1.80 14.36 12.36
N GLN A 175 2.57 15.33 11.86
CA GLN A 175 2.06 16.62 11.40
C GLN A 175 1.02 16.49 10.27
N ASP A 176 1.16 15.46 9.43
CA ASP A 176 0.23 15.16 8.32
C ASP A 176 -1.11 14.57 8.83
N ALA A 177 -1.09 13.82 9.94
CA ALA A 177 -2.29 13.30 10.60
C ALA A 177 -3.15 14.43 11.17
N ASP A 178 -2.51 15.41 11.80
CA ASP A 178 -3.18 16.59 12.36
C ASP A 178 -3.76 17.51 11.27
N ILE A 179 -3.15 17.55 10.09
CA ILE A 179 -3.68 18.29 8.94
C ILE A 179 -4.93 17.58 8.38
N MET A 180 -4.86 16.26 8.23
CA MET A 180 -5.99 15.45 7.77
C MET A 180 -7.16 15.51 8.76
N ARG A 181 -6.91 15.36 10.08
CA ARG A 181 -7.95 15.44 11.10
C ARG A 181 -8.67 16.78 11.07
N ARG A 182 -7.91 17.90 11.03
CA ARG A 182 -8.50 19.24 10.93
C ARG A 182 -9.29 19.44 9.65
N GLY A 183 -8.80 18.93 8.52
CA GLY A 183 -9.55 19.00 7.27
C GLY A 183 -10.85 18.22 7.28
N ILE A 184 -10.90 17.08 7.96
CA ILE A 184 -12.13 16.32 8.19
C ILE A 184 -13.06 17.06 9.15
N GLU A 185 -12.54 17.66 10.23
CA GLU A 185 -13.32 18.52 11.13
C GLU A 185 -13.98 19.70 10.39
N ASP A 186 -13.21 20.39 9.54
CA ASP A 186 -13.69 21.51 8.72
C ASP A 186 -14.73 21.05 7.69
N TRP A 187 -14.49 19.93 7.01
CA TRP A 187 -15.43 19.35 6.06
C TRP A 187 -16.75 18.95 6.73
N LEU A 188 -16.69 18.28 7.88
CA LEU A 188 -17.88 17.91 8.64
C LEU A 188 -18.69 19.15 9.03
N GLN A 189 -18.07 20.28 9.32
CA GLN A 189 -18.79 21.52 9.66
C GLN A 189 -19.40 22.25 8.46
N LEU A 190 -18.80 22.14 7.28
CA LEU A 190 -19.17 22.90 6.08
C LEU A 190 -20.13 22.14 5.13
N GLU A 191 -20.13 20.80 5.17
CA GLU A 191 -20.88 19.98 4.21
C GLU A 191 -22.37 19.84 4.59
N GLU A 192 -23.21 20.68 3.98
CA GLU A 192 -24.66 20.70 4.21
C GLU A 192 -25.36 19.38 3.84
N GLU A 193 -24.81 18.62 2.87
CA GLU A 193 -25.37 17.32 2.48
C GLU A 193 -25.34 16.30 3.62
N LEU A 194 -24.36 16.37 4.53
CA LEU A 194 -24.24 15.43 5.66
C LEU A 194 -25.29 15.67 6.74
N VAL A 195 -25.83 16.90 6.82
CA VAL A 195 -26.90 17.27 7.74
C VAL A 195 -28.25 16.72 7.25
N GLY A 196 -28.45 16.69 5.92
CA GLY A 196 -29.69 16.18 5.30
C GLY A 196 -29.83 14.66 5.32
N VAL A 197 -28.73 13.92 5.53
CA VAL A 197 -28.73 12.45 5.56
C VAL A 197 -28.91 11.97 6.99
N THR A 198 -30.12 11.52 7.34
CA THR A 198 -30.49 11.07 8.69
C THR A 198 -30.84 9.60 8.76
N VAL A 199 -30.64 8.99 9.93
CA VAL A 199 -31.18 7.66 10.23
C VAL A 199 -32.70 7.66 10.09
N LYS A 200 -33.25 6.62 9.44
CA LYS A 200 -34.69 6.49 9.21
C LYS A 200 -35.44 6.53 10.54
N ASN A 201 -36.45 7.40 10.64
CA ASN A 201 -37.27 7.66 11.83
C ASN A 201 -36.51 8.27 13.04
N GLN A 202 -35.26 8.71 12.86
CA GLN A 202 -34.46 9.38 13.88
C GLN A 202 -33.72 10.58 13.26
N PRO A 203 -34.43 11.70 13.01
CA PRO A 203 -33.86 12.87 12.32
C PRO A 203 -32.77 13.59 13.12
N THR A 204 -32.65 13.29 14.42
CA THR A 204 -31.59 13.79 15.30
C THR A 204 -30.24 13.12 15.02
N ILE A 205 -30.22 11.95 14.37
CA ILE A 205 -28.99 11.21 14.07
C ILE A 205 -28.63 11.43 12.60
N THR A 206 -27.83 12.46 12.35
CA THR A 206 -27.32 12.81 11.02
C THR A 206 -26.04 12.04 10.71
N ALA A 207 -25.69 11.95 9.42
CA ALA A 207 -24.40 11.41 8.97
C ALA A 207 -23.23 12.23 9.52
N GLN A 208 -23.40 13.56 9.58
CA GLN A 208 -22.46 14.50 10.21
C GLN A 208 -22.20 14.14 11.67
N LEU A 209 -23.26 13.99 12.48
CA LEU A 209 -23.17 13.68 13.90
C LEU A 209 -22.47 12.33 14.12
N LEU A 210 -22.84 11.32 13.35
CA LEU A 210 -22.23 9.99 13.48
C LEU A 210 -20.77 9.98 13.05
N LEU A 211 -20.39 10.71 12.00
CA LEU A 211 -18.99 10.85 11.60
C LEU A 211 -18.19 11.58 12.68
N GLN A 212 -18.71 12.68 13.23
CA GLN A 212 -18.04 13.42 14.30
C GLN A 212 -17.83 12.55 15.54
N LYS A 213 -18.90 11.88 16.02
CA LYS A 213 -18.84 11.03 17.21
C LYS A 213 -17.94 9.82 17.04
N ARG A 214 -17.97 9.17 15.87
CA ARG A 214 -17.17 7.97 15.61
C ARG A 214 -15.73 8.29 15.27
N PHE A 215 -15.49 9.24 14.37
CA PHE A 215 -14.17 9.45 13.77
C PHE A 215 -13.33 10.48 14.53
N ILE A 216 -13.93 11.52 15.10
CA ILE A 216 -13.20 12.57 15.84
C ILE A 216 -13.18 12.29 17.35
N GLU A 217 -14.34 11.93 17.91
CA GLU A 217 -14.47 11.67 19.34
C GLU A 217 -14.23 10.19 19.73
N GLU A 218 -14.02 9.31 18.74
CA GLU A 218 -13.73 7.88 18.93
C GLU A 218 -14.75 7.14 19.82
N VAL A 219 -16.03 7.54 19.77
CA VAL A 219 -17.07 6.98 20.65
C VAL A 219 -17.51 5.60 20.16
N GLU A 220 -17.58 4.64 21.09
CA GLU A 220 -17.99 3.26 20.82
C GLU A 220 -19.47 3.14 20.44
N TRP A 221 -19.81 2.17 19.58
CA TRP A 221 -21.20 1.93 19.15
C TRP A 221 -22.15 1.67 20.30
N ASN A 222 -21.69 0.93 21.31
CA ASN A 222 -22.46 0.61 22.52
C ASN A 222 -22.91 1.87 23.27
N GLN A 223 -22.08 2.92 23.27
CA GLN A 223 -22.36 4.16 23.95
C GLN A 223 -23.33 5.02 23.15
N LEU A 224 -23.13 5.13 21.83
CA LEU A 224 -24.06 5.83 20.93
C LEU A 224 -25.44 5.17 20.89
N ALA A 225 -25.51 3.85 20.86
CA ALA A 225 -26.76 3.11 20.89
C ALA A 225 -27.59 3.41 22.16
N LYS A 226 -26.91 3.52 23.31
CA LYS A 226 -27.53 3.89 24.59
C LYS A 226 -27.95 5.36 24.63
N GLU A 227 -27.10 6.26 24.13
CA GLU A 227 -27.35 7.71 24.12
C GLU A 227 -28.56 8.07 23.26
N TYR A 228 -28.67 7.47 22.07
CA TYR A 228 -29.73 7.80 21.11
C TYR A 228 -30.91 6.83 21.13
N GLY A 229 -30.86 5.77 21.94
CA GLY A 229 -31.93 4.77 22.04
C GLY A 229 -32.15 3.98 20.75
N VAL A 230 -31.08 3.71 19.99
CA VAL A 230 -31.12 3.03 18.69
C VAL A 230 -30.28 1.77 18.75
N ALA A 231 -30.74 0.69 18.10
CA ALA A 231 -29.97 -0.54 18.01
C ALA A 231 -28.61 -0.32 17.32
N ILE A 232 -27.56 -0.96 17.84
CA ILE A 232 -26.20 -0.90 17.29
C ILE A 232 -26.19 -1.25 15.79
N ALA A 233 -26.92 -2.30 15.41
CA ALA A 233 -27.04 -2.74 14.02
C ALA A 233 -27.59 -1.64 13.09
N THR A 234 -28.51 -0.82 13.59
CA THR A 234 -29.09 0.30 12.82
C THR A 234 -28.07 1.41 12.63
N LEU A 235 -27.32 1.78 13.68
CA LEU A 235 -26.28 2.80 13.62
C LEU A 235 -25.11 2.37 12.72
N SER A 236 -24.60 1.15 12.92
CA SER A 236 -23.54 0.56 12.12
C SER A 236 -23.94 0.42 10.65
N SER A 237 -25.13 -0.10 10.36
CA SER A 237 -25.60 -0.24 8.97
C SER A 237 -25.83 1.10 8.29
N PHE A 238 -26.26 2.13 9.02
CA PHE A 238 -26.40 3.48 8.48
C PHE A 238 -25.03 4.09 8.18
N TYR A 239 -24.09 3.97 9.11
CA TYR A 239 -22.72 4.45 8.96
C TYR A 239 -22.04 3.84 7.73
N GLU A 240 -22.13 2.53 7.53
CA GLU A 240 -21.54 1.85 6.38
C GLU A 240 -22.12 2.32 5.05
N ARG A 241 -23.45 2.45 4.98
CA ARG A 241 -24.13 2.78 3.72
C ARG A 241 -24.08 4.26 3.38
N GLN A 242 -24.04 5.13 4.39
CA GLN A 242 -24.23 6.57 4.20
C GLN A 242 -23.02 7.40 4.61
N CYS A 243 -22.27 7.00 5.64
CA CYS A 243 -21.15 7.80 6.14
C CYS A 243 -19.83 7.39 5.48
N ARG A 244 -19.53 6.08 5.43
CA ARG A 244 -18.22 5.55 5.05
C ARG A 244 -17.79 5.94 3.64
N GLY A 245 -18.66 5.74 2.64
CA GLY A 245 -18.33 6.07 1.25
C GLY A 245 -18.04 7.56 1.04
N ARG A 246 -18.76 8.44 1.76
CA ARG A 246 -18.57 9.89 1.69
C ARG A 246 -17.26 10.32 2.33
N LEU A 247 -16.94 9.76 3.50
CA LEU A 247 -15.66 10.00 4.18
C LEU A 247 -14.48 9.55 3.30
N ILE A 248 -14.55 8.36 2.70
CA ILE A 248 -13.51 7.84 1.81
C ILE A 248 -13.35 8.74 0.58
N ALA A 249 -14.44 9.11 -0.08
CA ALA A 249 -14.39 9.99 -1.25
C ALA A 249 -13.79 11.37 -0.91
N PHE A 250 -14.12 11.93 0.26
CA PHE A 250 -13.51 13.16 0.75
C PHE A 250 -12.01 12.99 0.99
N MET A 251 -11.62 11.89 1.66
CA MET A 251 -10.21 11.59 1.94
C MET A 251 -9.43 11.43 0.65
N GLU A 252 -9.87 10.59 -0.30
CA GLU A 252 -9.23 10.36 -1.60
C GLU A 252 -9.11 11.63 -2.46
N SER A 253 -10.07 12.55 -2.34
CA SER A 253 -10.08 13.79 -3.15
C SER A 253 -9.15 14.88 -2.60
N ASN A 254 -8.88 14.88 -1.28
CA ASN A 254 -8.20 15.99 -0.61
C ASN A 254 -6.84 15.60 0.00
N TYR A 255 -6.63 14.31 0.23
CA TYR A 255 -5.41 13.75 0.80
C TYR A 255 -5.09 12.53 -0.07
N ASP A 256 -3.84 12.28 -0.46
CA ASP A 256 -3.46 11.09 -1.26
C ASP A 256 -3.65 9.78 -0.44
N PHE A 257 -4.87 9.51 0.02
CA PHE A 257 -5.25 8.41 0.87
C PHE A 257 -5.53 7.21 -0.01
N ILE A 258 -4.60 6.26 0.02
CA ILE A 258 -4.73 4.96 -0.62
C ILE A 258 -5.16 3.99 0.48
N GLN A 259 -6.32 3.37 0.34
CA GLN A 259 -6.73 2.30 1.27
C GLN A 259 -5.65 1.21 1.30
N PRO A 260 -5.18 0.77 2.48
CA PRO A 260 -4.25 -0.34 2.54
C PRO A 260 -4.94 -1.61 2.01
N ASP A 261 -4.41 -2.10 0.90
CA ASP A 261 -4.80 -3.34 0.25
C ASP A 261 -4.56 -4.54 1.16
N THR A 262 -5.59 -5.02 1.86
CA THR A 262 -5.63 -6.28 2.64
C THR A 262 -4.35 -6.55 3.48
N PRO A 263 -4.40 -6.33 4.81
CA PRO A 263 -3.20 -6.32 5.62
C PRO A 263 -2.37 -7.61 5.48
N ILE A 264 -1.04 -7.47 5.48
CA ILE A 264 -0.14 -8.58 5.16
C ILE A 264 -0.30 -9.68 6.21
N ASN A 265 -0.78 -10.87 5.79
CA ASN A 265 -0.88 -12.01 6.67
C ASN A 265 0.52 -12.46 7.15
N PRO A 266 0.85 -12.32 8.45
CA PRO A 266 2.19 -12.54 8.97
C PRO A 266 2.68 -13.98 8.78
N CYS A 267 1.78 -14.95 8.91
CA CYS A 267 2.08 -16.38 8.77
C CYS A 267 2.46 -16.73 7.33
N GLU A 268 1.69 -16.25 6.35
CA GLU A 268 2.00 -16.49 4.93
C GLU A 268 3.29 -15.79 4.51
N HIS A 269 3.51 -14.56 4.97
CA HIS A 269 4.74 -13.83 4.66
C HIS A 269 5.98 -14.56 5.20
N LEU A 270 5.97 -14.97 6.47
CA LEU A 270 7.09 -15.72 7.07
C LEU A 270 7.29 -17.11 6.43
N ARG A 271 6.21 -17.85 6.13
CA ARG A 271 6.32 -19.11 5.39
C ARG A 271 6.93 -18.90 4.00
N GLY A 272 6.55 -17.83 3.32
CA GLY A 272 7.14 -17.42 2.05
C GLY A 272 8.65 -17.18 2.17
N LEU A 273 9.09 -16.46 3.21
CA LEU A 273 10.51 -16.20 3.46
C LEU A 273 11.30 -17.49 3.76
N LEU A 274 10.83 -18.33 4.69
CA LEU A 274 11.43 -19.64 4.98
C LEU A 274 11.37 -20.60 3.77
N GLY A 275 10.42 -20.36 2.87
CA GLY A 275 10.21 -21.08 1.63
C GLY A 275 11.29 -20.85 0.56
N LYS A 276 11.97 -19.70 0.57
CA LYS A 276 12.90 -19.30 -0.49
C LYS A 276 14.17 -20.16 -0.49
N LYS A 277 14.46 -20.80 -1.62
CA LYS A 277 15.65 -21.66 -1.80
C LYS A 277 16.96 -20.94 -1.48
N GLU A 278 17.05 -19.66 -1.85
CA GLU A 278 18.21 -18.79 -1.63
C GLU A 278 18.49 -18.56 -0.13
N LEU A 279 17.44 -18.47 0.68
CA LEU A 279 17.56 -18.27 2.13
C LEU A 279 17.83 -19.58 2.87
N ARG A 280 17.33 -20.72 2.39
CA ARG A 280 17.57 -22.03 3.01
C ARG A 280 19.04 -22.47 3.02
N GLN A 281 19.86 -21.98 2.09
CA GLN A 281 21.28 -22.32 2.03
C GLN A 281 22.08 -21.74 3.20
N ASN A 282 21.54 -20.75 3.93
CA ASN A 282 22.29 -19.95 4.92
C ASN A 282 21.88 -20.17 6.38
N GLN A 283 21.27 -21.30 6.74
CA GLN A 283 20.72 -21.50 8.10
C GLN A 283 19.78 -20.36 8.54
N PHE A 284 19.06 -19.75 7.58
CA PHE A 284 18.29 -18.51 7.79
C PHE A 284 17.26 -18.60 8.93
N GLU A 285 16.66 -19.77 9.15
CA GLU A 285 15.73 -19.96 10.29
C GLU A 285 16.43 -19.81 11.65
N GLN A 286 17.65 -20.33 11.78
CA GLN A 286 18.45 -20.19 13.01
C GLN A 286 18.90 -18.73 13.20
N GLN A 287 19.33 -18.07 12.14
CA GLN A 287 19.71 -16.66 12.16
C GLN A 287 18.52 -15.76 12.51
N LEU A 288 17.33 -16.07 11.98
CA LEU A 288 16.10 -15.34 12.29
C LEU A 288 15.74 -15.50 13.77
N GLN A 289 15.89 -16.72 14.31
CA GLN A 289 15.64 -17.00 15.71
C GLN A 289 16.63 -16.28 16.64
N GLU A 290 17.93 -16.29 16.31
CA GLU A 290 18.96 -15.55 17.03
C GLU A 290 18.72 -14.03 16.96
N TRP A 291 18.32 -13.52 15.79
CA TRP A 291 17.97 -12.11 15.62
C TRP A 291 16.77 -11.71 16.48
N ILE A 292 15.71 -12.52 16.51
CA ILE A 292 14.55 -12.28 17.37
C ILE A 292 14.94 -12.22 18.85
N GLU A 293 15.92 -13.03 19.27
CA GLU A 293 16.39 -13.06 20.66
C GLU A 293 17.30 -11.89 21.02
N THR A 294 18.13 -11.42 20.08
CA THR A 294 19.19 -10.43 20.32
C THR A 294 18.81 -8.99 19.99
N GLU A 295 17.86 -8.78 19.08
CA GLU A 295 17.47 -7.46 18.60
C GLU A 295 16.64 -6.69 19.65
N SER A 296 17.24 -5.63 20.21
CA SER A 296 16.61 -4.84 21.27
C SER A 296 15.39 -4.06 20.76
N THR A 297 15.39 -3.63 19.50
CA THR A 297 14.27 -2.87 18.91
C THR A 297 12.97 -3.67 18.92
N LEU A 298 13.02 -5.01 18.74
CA LEU A 298 11.85 -5.88 18.81
C LEU A 298 11.23 -5.97 20.20
N ARG A 299 12.00 -5.70 21.26
CA ARG A 299 11.49 -5.65 22.65
C ARG A 299 10.79 -4.34 22.98
N GLU A 300 11.17 -3.28 22.27
CA GLU A 300 10.63 -1.93 22.43
C GLU A 300 9.33 -1.74 21.64
N LEU A 301 9.20 -2.41 20.49
CA LEU A 301 7.95 -2.44 19.72
C LEU A 301 6.86 -3.16 20.51
N ARG A 302 5.75 -2.47 20.77
CA ARG A 302 4.62 -2.97 21.55
C ARG A 302 3.32 -2.77 20.82
N LEU A 303 2.45 -3.77 20.89
CA LEU A 303 1.08 -3.64 20.40
C LEU A 303 0.33 -2.62 21.27
N ALA A 304 -0.24 -1.58 20.65
CA ALA A 304 -0.86 -0.46 21.35
C ALA A 304 -1.99 -0.90 22.30
N GLN A 305 -2.85 -1.81 21.84
CA GLN A 305 -3.98 -2.31 22.62
C GLN A 305 -3.57 -3.29 23.74
N LYS A 306 -2.40 -3.94 23.58
CA LYS A 306 -1.90 -4.92 24.55
C LYS A 306 -0.38 -4.81 24.69
N PRO A 307 0.13 -3.84 25.48
CA PRO A 307 1.56 -3.54 25.59
C PRO A 307 2.44 -4.70 26.10
N GLY A 308 1.82 -5.74 26.66
CA GLY A 308 2.48 -7.01 27.03
C GLY A 308 2.83 -7.91 25.85
N ILE A 309 2.43 -7.54 24.63
CA ILE A 309 2.83 -8.19 23.39
C ILE A 309 3.87 -7.31 22.71
N THR A 310 5.11 -7.78 22.75
CA THR A 310 6.23 -7.15 22.06
C THR A 310 6.38 -7.72 20.66
N GLY A 311 7.12 -7.00 19.80
CA GLY A 311 7.53 -7.50 18.50
C GLY A 311 8.24 -8.84 18.57
N GLN A 312 9.12 -9.00 19.56
CA GLN A 312 9.81 -10.27 19.85
C GLN A 312 8.80 -11.39 20.15
N ARG A 313 7.85 -11.14 21.06
CA ARG A 313 6.87 -12.15 21.48
C ARG A 313 5.97 -12.59 20.33
N LEU A 314 5.52 -11.65 19.50
CA LEU A 314 4.71 -11.97 18.32
C LEU A 314 5.51 -12.84 17.33
N LEU A 315 6.76 -12.47 17.02
CA LEU A 315 7.56 -13.24 16.07
C LEU A 315 7.89 -14.65 16.57
N GLN A 316 8.10 -14.84 17.87
CA GLN A 316 8.29 -16.17 18.46
C GLN A 316 7.04 -17.04 18.30
N GLU A 317 5.85 -16.51 18.61
CA GLU A 317 4.59 -17.23 18.46
C GLU A 317 4.28 -17.55 16.99
N LEU A 318 4.59 -16.62 16.08
CA LEU A 318 4.48 -16.84 14.63
C LEU A 318 5.38 -17.98 14.18
N LEU A 319 6.66 -17.98 14.58
CA LEU A 319 7.61 -19.05 14.22
C LEU A 319 7.18 -20.42 14.77
N LEU A 320 6.66 -20.48 16.00
CA LEU A 320 6.14 -21.71 16.59
C LEU A 320 4.92 -22.25 15.81
N THR A 321 4.07 -21.34 15.34
CA THR A 321 2.81 -21.69 14.68
C THR A 321 3.02 -22.12 13.23
N ILE A 322 3.88 -21.42 12.47
CA ILE A 322 4.13 -21.76 11.06
C ILE A 322 4.84 -23.11 10.86
N ARG A 323 5.49 -23.65 11.91
CA ARG A 323 6.08 -25.01 11.91
C ARG A 323 5.02 -26.11 11.91
N LYS A 324 3.78 -25.81 12.33
CA LYS A 324 2.69 -26.79 12.38
C LYS A 324 1.84 -26.67 11.10
N PRO A 325 1.63 -27.77 10.34
CA PRO A 325 0.79 -27.75 9.17
C PRO A 325 -0.65 -27.40 9.57
N ARG A 326 -1.30 -26.51 8.81
CA ARG A 326 -2.70 -26.03 8.97
C ARG A 326 -2.95 -25.02 10.11
N GLN A 327 -1.94 -24.53 10.81
CA GLN A 327 -2.11 -23.43 11.77
C GLN A 327 -1.78 -22.09 11.12
N GLY A 328 -2.63 -21.08 11.33
CA GLY A 328 -2.54 -19.76 10.72
C GLY A 328 -2.56 -18.65 11.76
N LEU A 329 -2.79 -17.42 11.30
CA LEU A 329 -2.78 -16.25 12.17
C LEU A 329 -3.83 -16.31 13.29
N THR A 330 -4.99 -16.92 13.03
CA THR A 330 -6.06 -17.08 14.03
C THR A 330 -5.59 -17.85 15.27
N GLN A 331 -4.71 -18.85 15.12
CA GLN A 331 -4.14 -19.56 16.28
C GLN A 331 -3.16 -18.72 17.07
N VAL A 332 -2.38 -17.85 16.40
CA VAL A 332 -1.46 -16.91 17.05
C VAL A 332 -2.25 -15.83 17.79
N ALA A 333 -3.29 -15.31 17.16
CA ALA A 333 -4.24 -14.37 17.74
C ALA A 333 -4.87 -14.96 19.03
N GLN A 334 -5.32 -16.23 18.96
CA GLN A 334 -5.86 -16.94 20.11
C GLN A 334 -4.82 -17.17 21.22
N SER A 335 -3.57 -17.54 20.90
CA SER A 335 -2.52 -17.77 21.92
C SER A 335 -2.11 -16.47 22.62
N LEU A 336 -2.15 -15.36 21.90
CA LEU A 336 -1.85 -14.02 22.42
C LEU A 336 -3.06 -13.32 23.04
N GLY A 337 -4.28 -13.84 22.82
CA GLY A 337 -5.54 -13.25 23.26
C GLY A 337 -5.76 -11.86 22.68
N VAL A 338 -5.65 -11.75 21.35
CA VAL A 338 -5.80 -10.54 20.54
C VAL A 338 -6.56 -10.90 19.28
N GLU A 339 -7.25 -9.93 18.67
CA GLU A 339 -7.85 -10.12 17.36
C GLU A 339 -6.80 -10.27 16.23
N PRO A 340 -7.03 -11.16 15.23
CA PRO A 340 -6.09 -11.37 14.13
C PRO A 340 -5.71 -10.09 13.39
N GLY A 341 -6.68 -9.22 13.09
CA GLY A 341 -6.44 -7.98 12.35
C GLY A 341 -5.49 -7.00 13.05
N GLU A 342 -5.45 -7.01 14.39
CA GLU A 342 -4.49 -6.21 15.16
C GLU A 342 -3.06 -6.74 15.00
N LEU A 343 -2.90 -8.06 14.95
CA LEU A 343 -1.61 -8.67 14.69
C LEU A 343 -1.14 -8.42 13.26
N GLU A 344 -2.04 -8.42 12.27
CA GLU A 344 -1.69 -8.10 10.87
C GLU A 344 -1.16 -6.67 10.76
N ARG A 345 -1.84 -5.69 11.39
CA ARG A 345 -1.40 -4.29 11.36
C ARG A 345 -0.11 -4.07 12.13
N PHE A 346 0.01 -4.64 13.33
CA PHE A 346 1.25 -4.53 14.10
C PHE A 346 2.42 -5.16 13.35
N TYR A 347 2.17 -6.28 12.67
CA TYR A 347 3.16 -6.89 11.81
C TYR A 347 3.52 -6.00 10.61
N GLU A 348 2.55 -5.52 9.85
CA GLU A 348 2.76 -4.74 8.63
C GLU A 348 3.43 -3.39 8.89
N PHE A 349 2.94 -2.64 9.86
CA PHE A 349 3.40 -1.26 10.07
C PHE A 349 4.60 -1.16 10.99
N GLN A 350 4.76 -2.10 11.94
CA GLN A 350 5.84 -2.03 12.92
C GLN A 350 6.92 -3.08 12.69
N LEU A 351 6.60 -4.34 12.40
CA LEU A 351 7.61 -5.40 12.32
C LEU A 351 8.20 -5.61 10.93
N LEU A 352 7.39 -5.48 9.89
CA LEU A 352 7.78 -5.77 8.52
C LEU A 352 8.99 -4.97 8.04
N PRO A 353 9.14 -3.66 8.34
CA PRO A 353 10.35 -2.92 7.96
C PRO A 353 11.64 -3.54 8.54
N HIS A 354 11.61 -3.97 9.81
CA HIS A 354 12.75 -4.61 10.46
C HIS A 354 13.05 -6.00 9.89
N ILE A 355 12.01 -6.79 9.61
CA ILE A 355 12.15 -8.11 8.97
C ILE A 355 12.76 -7.97 7.57
N LEU A 356 12.32 -6.99 6.77
CA LEU A 356 12.87 -6.75 5.44
C LEU A 356 14.33 -6.29 5.49
N GLN A 357 14.69 -5.43 6.45
CA GLN A 357 16.09 -5.05 6.69
C GLN A 357 16.95 -6.26 7.06
N PHE A 358 16.47 -7.11 7.98
CA PHE A 358 17.14 -8.36 8.34
C PHE A 358 17.33 -9.29 7.12
N VAL A 359 16.28 -9.52 6.34
CA VAL A 359 16.32 -10.36 5.13
C VAL A 359 17.33 -9.81 4.11
N HIS A 360 17.33 -8.49 3.89
CA HIS A 360 18.26 -7.85 2.96
C HIS A 360 19.72 -8.01 3.40
N LYS A 361 20.01 -7.86 4.70
CA LYS A 361 21.35 -8.05 5.27
C LYS A 361 21.86 -9.48 5.05
N ASN A 362 21.02 -10.48 5.29
CA ASN A 362 21.39 -11.89 5.09
C ASN A 362 21.58 -12.23 3.60
N LEU A 363 20.71 -11.75 2.71
CA LEU A 363 20.88 -11.94 1.25
C LEU A 363 22.16 -11.30 0.70
N SER A 364 22.63 -10.22 1.31
CA SER A 364 23.86 -9.53 0.91
C SER A 364 25.14 -10.22 1.40
N GLN A 365 25.06 -11.06 2.44
CA GLN A 365 26.20 -11.81 2.98
C GLN A 365 26.43 -13.16 2.29
N SER A 366 25.44 -13.63 1.52
CA SER A 366 25.48 -14.91 0.79
C SER A 366 25.89 -14.79 -0.68
N ARG A 367 26.10 -13.57 -1.16
CA ARG A 367 26.68 -13.26 -2.48
C ARG A 367 28.14 -12.88 -2.30
#